data_AF-A0A328CZI3-F1
#
_entry.id   AF-A0A328CZI3-F1
#
_cell.length_a   1.000
_cell.length_b   1.000
_cell.length_c   1.000
_cell.angle_alpha   90.00
_cell.angle_beta   90.00
_cell.angle_gamma   90.00
#
_symmetry.space_group_name_H-M   'P 1'
#
loop_
_entity.id
_entity.type
_entity.pdbx_description
1 polymer ?
#
loop_
_entity_poly.entity_id
_entity_poly.type
_entity_poly.pdbx_seq_one_letter_code
_entity_poly.pdbx_strand_id
1 'polypeptide(L)'
;MIKRLFVFSDMEFDQTPSFAMETGYQAIERKFREKGYWHCVPEIVFWNLKSSKSTPVLGNQKGAALVGGLSPGMMRVFLERDVLTNPLVVMEDAISGAEYNNLVVID
;
A
#
# COMPACT_ATOMS: atom_id res chain seq x y z
N MET A 1 -12.61 15.55 3.81
CA MET A 1 -11.54 15.16 2.88
C MET A 1 -11.24 13.69 3.10
N ILE A 2 -11.17 12.87 2.05
CA ILE A 2 -10.88 11.44 2.18
C ILE A 2 -9.38 11.31 2.48
N LYS A 3 -9.03 10.75 3.65
CA LYS A 3 -7.62 10.56 4.04
C LYS A 3 -7.02 9.32 3.37
N ARG A 4 -7.75 8.21 3.38
CA ARG A 4 -7.28 6.90 2.91
C ARG A 4 -8.34 6.18 2.09
N LEU A 5 -7.91 5.52 1.02
CA LEU A 5 -8.70 4.67 0.15
C LEU A 5 -8.13 3.25 0.16
N PHE A 6 -9.00 2.26 0.38
CA PHE A 6 -8.65 0.84 0.27
C PHE A 6 -9.18 0.29 -1.04
N VAL A 7 -8.30 -0.34 -1.81
CA VAL A 7 -8.62 -0.95 -3.11
C VAL A 7 -8.39 -2.44 -3.01
N PHE A 8 -9.47 -3.20 -2.77
CA PHE A 8 -9.45 -4.66 -2.77
C PHE A 8 -9.62 -5.18 -4.19
N SER A 9 -8.59 -5.80 -4.75
CA SER A 9 -8.61 -6.32 -6.13
C SER A 9 -7.66 -7.49 -6.30
N ASP A 10 -7.73 -8.16 -7.44
CA ASP A 10 -6.72 -9.14 -7.88
C ASP A 10 -5.53 -8.49 -8.62
N MET A 11 -5.42 -7.16 -8.60
CA MET A 11 -4.30 -6.35 -9.11
C MET A 11 -4.07 -6.40 -10.63
N GLU A 12 -5.03 -6.86 -11.43
CA GLU A 12 -4.94 -6.90 -12.91
C GLU A 12 -5.09 -5.49 -13.55
N PHE A 13 -4.23 -4.55 -13.13
CA PHE A 13 -4.20 -3.17 -13.62
C PHE A 13 -3.37 -3.00 -14.91
N ASP A 14 -2.68 -4.04 -15.36
CA ASP A 14 -1.84 -4.12 -16.55
C ASP A 14 -2.60 -4.21 -17.88
N GLN A 15 -3.92 -4.45 -17.83
CA GLN A 15 -4.79 -4.57 -19.00
C GLN A 15 -5.13 -3.22 -19.69
N THR A 16 -4.68 -2.09 -19.15
CA THR A 16 -5.01 -0.78 -19.73
C THR A 16 -3.88 -0.28 -20.65
N PRO A 17 -4.12 -0.04 -21.96
CA PRO A 17 -3.09 0.30 -22.94
C PRO A 17 -2.36 1.64 -22.67
N SER A 18 -2.83 2.46 -21.72
CA SER A 18 -2.21 3.71 -21.30
C SER A 18 -1.05 3.53 -20.29
N PHE A 19 -0.78 2.32 -19.80
CA PHE A 19 0.28 2.04 -18.81
C PHE A 19 1.71 2.07 -19.37
N ALA A 20 1.90 2.27 -20.67
CA ALA A 20 3.23 2.30 -21.27
C ALA A 20 4.13 3.46 -20.76
N MET A 21 3.55 4.49 -20.13
CA MET A 21 4.31 5.66 -19.66
C MET A 21 4.06 6.07 -18.20
N GLU A 22 2.91 5.74 -17.60
CA GLU A 22 2.60 6.08 -16.20
C GLU A 22 1.97 4.89 -15.45
N THR A 23 2.30 4.74 -14.16
CA THR A 23 1.61 3.79 -13.27
C THR A 23 0.20 4.27 -12.96
N GLY A 24 -0.68 3.36 -12.50
CA GLY A 24 -2.04 3.71 -12.13
C GLY A 24 -2.10 4.80 -11.04
N TYR A 25 -1.14 4.80 -10.12
CA TYR A 25 -1.03 5.84 -9.09
C TYR A 25 -0.61 7.20 -9.65
N GLN A 26 0.35 7.23 -10.59
CA GLN A 26 0.75 8.48 -11.25
C GLN A 26 -0.42 9.11 -12.03
N ALA A 27 -1.24 8.28 -12.68
CA ALA A 27 -2.45 8.74 -13.34
C ALA A 27 -3.45 9.37 -12.36
N ILE A 28 -3.57 8.82 -11.15
CA ILE A 28 -4.42 9.38 -10.09
C ILE A 28 -3.88 10.73 -9.63
N GLU A 29 -2.59 10.83 -9.30
CA GLU A 29 -1.96 12.09 -8.88
C GLU A 29 -2.13 13.20 -9.93
N ARG A 30 -1.92 12.86 -11.21
CA ARG A 30 -2.12 13.78 -12.34
C ARG A 30 -3.56 14.28 -12.40
N LYS A 31 -4.55 13.37 -12.38
CA LYS A 31 -5.98 13.74 -12.43
C LYS A 31 -6.40 14.62 -11.26
N PHE A 32 -5.90 14.36 -10.05
CA PHE A 32 -6.14 15.22 -8.90
C PHE A 32 -5.53 16.61 -9.09
N ARG A 33 -4.28 16.68 -9.58
CA ARG A 33 -3.59 17.94 -9.85
C ARG A 33 -4.31 18.78 -10.91
N GLU A 34 -4.75 18.17 -12.01
CA GLU A 34 -5.51 18.83 -13.09
C GLU A 34 -6.82 19.46 -12.62
N LYS A 35 -7.42 18.90 -11.56
CA LYS A 35 -8.66 19.40 -10.95
C LYS A 35 -8.44 20.38 -9.79
N GLY A 36 -7.19 20.74 -9.48
CA GLY A 36 -6.85 21.64 -8.37
C GLY A 36 -6.74 20.96 -7.00
N TYR A 37 -6.84 19.63 -6.95
CA TYR A 37 -6.86 18.80 -5.73
C TYR A 37 -5.49 18.21 -5.38
N TRP A 38 -4.40 18.87 -5.77
CA TRP A 38 -3.03 18.35 -5.61
C TRP A 38 -2.63 18.07 -4.16
N HIS A 39 -3.22 18.78 -3.19
CA HIS A 39 -2.91 18.67 -1.76
C HIS A 39 -3.82 17.68 -1.02
N CYS A 40 -4.77 17.06 -1.72
CA CYS A 40 -5.77 16.16 -1.12
C CYS A 40 -5.90 14.83 -1.87
N VAL A 41 -4.81 14.41 -2.53
CA VAL A 41 -4.66 13.03 -3.01
C VAL A 41 -4.69 12.11 -1.78
N PRO A 42 -5.64 11.16 -1.70
CA PRO A 42 -5.71 10.24 -0.56
C PRO A 42 -4.52 9.28 -0.56
N GLU A 43 -4.17 8.80 0.62
CA GLU A 43 -3.33 7.61 0.77
C GLU A 43 -4.06 6.39 0.18
N ILE A 44 -3.39 5.56 -0.63
CA ILE A 44 -4.05 4.40 -1.28
C ILE A 44 -3.42 3.10 -0.82
N VAL A 45 -4.23 2.20 -0.27
CA VAL A 45 -3.83 0.83 0.08
C VAL A 45 -4.38 -0.12 -0.97
N PHE A 46 -3.49 -0.64 -1.81
CA PHE A 46 -3.79 -1.68 -2.77
C PHE A 46 -3.69 -3.04 -2.09
N TRP A 47 -4.82 -3.74 -1.97
CA TRP A 47 -4.91 -5.04 -1.30
C TRP A 47 -5.16 -6.17 -2.30
N ASN A 48 -4.14 -7.00 -2.53
CA ASN A 48 -4.15 -8.13 -3.45
C ASN A 48 -4.78 -9.37 -2.80
N LEU A 49 -5.94 -9.78 -3.30
CA LEU A 49 -6.70 -10.93 -2.78
C LEU A 49 -6.39 -12.27 -3.45
N LYS A 50 -5.68 -12.27 -4.59
CA LYS A 50 -5.52 -13.45 -5.46
C LYS A 50 -4.06 -13.90 -5.63
N SER A 51 -3.14 -13.34 -4.83
CA SER A 51 -1.69 -13.60 -4.93
C SER A 51 -1.11 -13.43 -6.34
N SER A 52 -1.65 -12.49 -7.13
CA SER A 52 -1.11 -12.18 -8.46
C SER A 52 0.23 -11.44 -8.35
N LYS A 53 1.05 -11.50 -9.42
CA LYS A 53 2.34 -10.79 -9.48
C LYS A 53 2.21 -9.34 -9.97
N SER A 54 1.04 -8.94 -10.46
CA SER A 54 0.80 -7.60 -10.98
C SER A 54 0.74 -6.59 -9.82
N THR A 55 1.36 -5.42 -9.99
CA THR A 55 1.45 -4.39 -8.95
C THR A 55 1.17 -3.01 -9.52
N PRO A 56 0.21 -2.24 -8.95
CA PRO A 56 -0.16 -0.92 -9.46
C PRO A 56 0.80 0.19 -9.01
N VAL A 57 1.74 -0.12 -8.10
CA VAL A 57 2.67 0.81 -7.45
C VAL A 57 4.04 0.19 -7.22
N LEU A 58 5.08 1.03 -7.14
CA LEU A 58 6.41 0.64 -6.69
C LEU A 58 6.41 0.40 -5.17
N GLY A 59 7.28 -0.49 -4.69
CA GLY A 59 7.34 -0.88 -3.27
C GLY A 59 7.68 0.26 -2.29
N ASN A 60 8.25 1.35 -2.77
CA ASN A 60 8.62 2.54 -1.98
C ASN A 60 7.82 3.80 -2.38
N GLN A 61 6.69 3.65 -3.06
CA GLN A 61 5.86 4.77 -3.51
C GLN A 61 5.25 5.51 -2.32
N LYS A 62 5.62 6.78 -2.12
CA LYS A 62 5.00 7.63 -1.09
C LYS A 62 3.50 7.80 -1.40
N GLY A 63 2.67 7.69 -0.36
CA GLY A 63 1.22 7.84 -0.46
C GLY A 63 0.49 6.60 -0.98
N ALA A 64 1.21 5.49 -1.22
CA ALA A 64 0.61 4.21 -1.55
C ALA A 64 1.26 3.05 -0.79
N ALA A 65 0.50 1.98 -0.55
CA ALA A 65 1.01 0.73 0.00
C ALA A 65 0.42 -0.46 -0.76
N LEU A 66 1.20 -1.53 -0.88
CA LEU A 66 0.76 -2.81 -1.41
C LEU A 66 0.69 -3.84 -0.28
N VAL A 67 -0.45 -4.51 -0.18
CA VAL A 67 -0.75 -5.52 0.84
C VAL A 67 -1.16 -6.80 0.12
N GLY A 68 -0.56 -7.93 0.46
CA GLY A 68 -0.89 -9.23 -0.12
C GLY A 68 -1.53 -10.19 0.89
N GLY A 69 -2.35 -11.12 0.41
CA GLY A 69 -3.01 -12.14 1.22
C GLY A 69 -4.20 -11.60 2.01
N LEU A 70 -4.80 -12.41 2.88
CA LEU A 70 -5.90 -11.98 3.75
C LEU A 70 -5.56 -12.39 5.18
N SER A 71 -5.32 -11.40 6.06
CA SER A 71 -5.23 -11.64 7.50
C SER A 71 -6.09 -10.64 8.26
N PRO A 72 -6.93 -11.09 9.21
CA PRO A 72 -7.72 -10.19 10.06
C PRO A 72 -6.84 -9.20 10.84
N GLY A 73 -5.63 -9.63 11.23
CA GLY A 73 -4.65 -8.80 11.92
C GLY A 73 -4.14 -7.63 11.07
N MET A 74 -3.83 -7.84 9.79
CA MET A 74 -3.43 -6.74 8.89
C MET A 74 -4.55 -5.72 8.74
N MET A 75 -5.80 -6.16 8.64
CA MET A 75 -6.92 -5.23 8.46
C MET A 75 -7.03 -4.27 9.63
N ARG A 76 -6.85 -4.79 10.85
CA ARG A 76 -6.82 -3.99 12.06
C ARG A 76 -5.70 -2.95 12.04
N VAL A 77 -4.47 -3.36 11.69
CA VAL A 77 -3.31 -2.46 11.61
C VAL A 77 -3.55 -1.29 10.65
N PHE A 78 -4.09 -1.55 9.45
CA PHE A 78 -4.31 -0.48 8.48
C PHE A 78 -5.52 0.41 8.79
N LEU A 79 -6.49 -0.06 9.57
CA LEU A 79 -7.64 0.73 9.99
C LEU A 79 -7.38 1.57 11.24
N GLU A 80 -6.60 1.05 12.20
CA GLU A 80 -6.33 1.73 13.47
C GLU A 80 -5.18 2.74 13.39
N ARG A 81 -4.26 2.61 12.41
CA ARG A 81 -3.15 3.55 12.25
C ARG A 81 -3.56 4.81 11.48
N ASP A 82 -3.31 5.98 12.07
CA ASP A 82 -3.61 7.28 11.44
C ASP A 82 -2.74 7.59 10.21
N VAL A 83 -1.53 7.02 10.13
CA VAL A 83 -0.56 7.27 9.05
C VAL A 83 -0.35 6.00 8.24
N LEU A 84 -0.30 6.13 6.91
CA LEU A 84 0.07 5.00 6.06
C LEU A 84 1.57 4.71 6.20
N THR A 85 1.90 3.80 7.11
CA THR A 85 3.27 3.35 7.34
C THR A 85 3.71 2.36 6.27
N ASN A 86 4.99 2.46 5.88
CA ASN A 86 5.67 1.47 5.06
C ASN A 86 5.48 0.06 5.67
N PRO A 87 5.13 -0.97 4.88
CA PRO A 87 5.03 -2.35 5.36
C PRO A 87 6.24 -2.83 6.18
N LEU A 88 7.45 -2.35 5.87
CA LEU A 88 8.67 -2.66 6.64
C LEU A 88 8.58 -2.12 8.07
N VAL A 89 8.12 -0.89 8.25
CA VAL A 89 7.93 -0.29 9.58
C VAL A 89 6.86 -1.03 10.36
N VAL A 90 5.79 -1.45 9.67
CA VAL A 90 4.74 -2.28 10.30
C VAL A 90 5.28 -3.64 10.75
N MET A 91 6.11 -4.27 9.93
CA MET A 91 6.77 -5.53 10.27
C MET A 91 7.72 -5.34 11.45
N GLU A 92 8.59 -4.33 11.40
CA GLU A 92 9.53 -3.99 12.47
C GLU A 92 8.80 -3.76 13.80
N ASP A 93 7.75 -2.93 13.81
CA ASP A 93 6.92 -2.71 15.00
C ASP A 93 6.35 -4.02 15.56
N ALA A 94 5.87 -4.90 14.68
CA ALA A 94 5.27 -6.18 15.08
C ALA A 94 6.28 -7.16 15.70
N ILE A 95 7.57 -7.06 15.34
CA ILE A 95 8.64 -7.91 15.86
C ILE A 95 9.54 -7.23 16.89
N SER A 96 9.26 -5.97 17.25
CA SER A 96 10.04 -5.20 18.25
C SER A 96 9.62 -5.48 19.70
N GLY A 97 8.72 -6.44 19.92
CA GLY A 97 8.27 -6.85 21.25
C GLY A 97 9.38 -7.51 22.07
N ALA A 98 9.33 -7.36 23.40
CA ALA A 98 10.33 -7.91 24.31
C ALA A 98 10.46 -9.43 24.22
N GLU A 99 9.41 -10.12 23.80
CA GLU A 99 9.36 -11.55 23.51
C GLU A 99 10.33 -11.99 22.41
N TYR A 100 10.70 -11.08 21.50
CA TYR A 100 11.61 -11.34 20.39
C TYR A 100 13.08 -10.99 20.69
N ASN A 101 13.37 -10.35 21.83
CA ASN A 101 14.72 -9.91 22.19
C ASN A 101 15.74 -11.07 22.32
N ASN A 102 15.26 -12.28 22.61
CA ASN A 102 16.11 -13.46 22.78
C ASN A 102 16.31 -14.25 21.48
N LEU A 103 15.72 -13.82 20.35
CA LEU A 103 15.93 -14.47 19.07
C LEU A 103 17.35 -14.19 18.57
N VAL A 104 18.05 -15.24 18.16
CA VAL A 104 19.40 -15.17 17.64
C VAL A 104 19.39 -15.63 16.19
N VAL A 105 20.01 -14.86 15.30
CA VAL A 105 20.22 -15.29 13.91
C VAL A 105 21.37 -16.30 13.91
N ILE A 106 21.13 -17.49 13.39
CA ILE A 106 22.15 -18.52 13.16
C ILE A 106 22.38 -18.60 11.64
N ASP A 107 23.62 -18.47 11.21
CA ASP A 107 24.05 -18.55 9.80
C ASP A 107 24.48 -19.96 9.38
#